data_AF-A0A7K2XFR2-F1
#
_entry.id   AF-A0A7K2XFR2-F1
#
_cell.length_a   1.000
_cell.length_b   1.000
_cell.length_c   1.000
_cell.angle_alpha   90.00
_cell.angle_beta   90.00
_cell.angle_gamma   90.00
#
_symmetry.space_group_name_H-M   'P 1'
#
loop_
_entity.id
_entity.type
_entity.pdbx_description
1 polymer ?
#
loop_
_entity_poly.entity_id
_entity_poly.type
_entity_poly.pdbx_seq_one_letter_code
_entity_poly.pdbx_strand_id
1 'polypeptide(L)'
;AGRGLPLAAPDGAPPGEALAGILGRNRAALLHALSDGPRTTTDLARRLGVSNATASSHTQALRTAGLLTTTRTGRSVHHERTPLGTLLTS
;
A
#
# COMPACT_ATOMS: atom_id res chain seq x y z
N ALA A 1 -14.58 31.80 32.65
CA ALA A 1 -13.39 31.28 31.95
C ALA A 1 -13.65 29.81 31.58
N GLY A 2 -14.07 29.54 30.34
CA GLY A 2 -14.25 28.17 29.85
C GLY A 2 -12.92 27.61 29.40
N ARG A 3 -12.41 26.58 30.08
CA ARG A 3 -11.26 25.81 29.62
C ARG A 3 -11.66 25.11 28.32
N GLY A 4 -11.05 25.52 27.20
CA GLY A 4 -11.10 24.75 25.97
C GLY A 4 -10.54 23.36 26.26
N LEU A 5 -11.36 22.33 26.03
CA LEU A 5 -10.88 20.95 26.02
C LEU A 5 -9.78 20.86 24.96
N PRO A 6 -8.65 20.19 25.24
CA PRO A 6 -7.72 19.86 24.17
C PRO A 6 -8.52 19.05 23.15
N LEU A 7 -8.55 19.52 21.90
CA LEU A 7 -8.88 18.66 20.77
C LEU A 7 -7.79 17.59 20.79
N ALA A 8 -8.03 16.48 21.48
CA ALA A 8 -7.28 15.28 21.26
C ALA A 8 -7.33 15.08 19.75
N ALA A 9 -6.17 15.19 19.08
CA ALA A 9 -6.07 14.71 17.72
C ALA A 9 -6.74 13.33 17.75
N PRO A 10 -7.65 13.02 16.80
CA PRO A 10 -8.21 11.68 16.75
C PRO A 10 -7.01 10.76 16.88
N ASP A 11 -7.05 9.81 17.83
CA ASP A 11 -6.03 8.77 17.95
C ASP A 11 -5.95 8.13 16.58
N GLY A 12 -5.08 8.70 15.76
CA GLY A 12 -5.18 8.59 14.32
C GLY A 12 -4.75 7.19 14.08
N ALA A 13 -5.67 6.37 13.57
CA ALA A 13 -5.34 5.02 13.18
C ALA A 13 -3.99 5.09 12.45
N PRO A 14 -2.98 4.31 12.85
CA PRO A 14 -1.64 4.41 12.29
C PRO A 14 -1.76 4.51 10.78
N PRO A 15 -0.97 5.33 10.06
CA PRO A 15 -1.22 5.71 8.66
C PRO A 15 -1.70 4.56 7.76
N GLY A 16 -1.19 3.33 7.99
CA GLY A 16 -1.65 2.10 7.34
C GLY A 16 -3.13 1.71 7.56
N GLU A 17 -3.72 1.88 8.74
CA GLU A 17 -5.15 1.65 9.00
C GLU A 17 -6.04 2.70 8.35
N ALA A 18 -5.65 3.99 8.41
CA ALA A 18 -6.37 5.05 7.71
C ALA A 18 -6.36 4.82 6.19
N LEU A 19 -5.21 4.41 5.64
CA LEU A 19 -5.09 4.04 4.23
C LEU A 19 -5.92 2.80 3.88
N ALA A 20 -6.04 1.83 4.78
CA ALA A 20 -6.88 0.66 4.57
C ALA A 20 -8.37 1.02 4.43
N GLY A 21 -8.83 2.08 5.11
CA GLY A 21 -10.18 2.62 4.94
C GLY A 21 -10.43 3.23 3.56
N ILE A 22 -9.41 3.78 2.90
CA ILE A 22 -9.52 4.44 1.59
C ILE A 22 -9.24 3.46 0.43
N LEU A 23 -8.12 2.74 0.50
CA LEU A 23 -7.66 1.84 -0.55
C LEU A 23 -8.28 0.44 -0.47
N GLY A 24 -8.80 0.08 0.70
CA GLY A 24 -9.16 -1.28 1.07
C GLY A 24 -7.98 -2.06 1.65
N ARG A 25 -8.28 -2.98 2.56
CA ARG A 25 -7.30 -3.77 3.33
C ARG A 25 -6.22 -4.42 2.46
N ASN A 26 -6.60 -5.10 1.37
CA ASN A 26 -5.63 -5.81 0.52
C ASN A 26 -4.70 -4.86 -0.23
N ARG A 27 -5.17 -3.69 -0.66
CA ARG A 27 -4.31 -2.71 -1.36
C ARG A 27 -3.32 -2.05 -0.40
N ALA A 28 -3.78 -1.70 0.79
CA ALA A 28 -2.90 -1.20 1.85
C ALA A 28 -1.85 -2.23 2.27
N ALA A 29 -2.26 -3.50 2.46
CA ALA A 29 -1.34 -4.59 2.75
C ALA A 29 -0.32 -4.83 1.62
N LEU A 30 -0.75 -4.70 0.36
CA LEU A 30 0.16 -4.82 -0.79
C LEU A 30 1.22 -3.71 -0.78
N LEU A 31 0.82 -2.45 -0.59
CA LEU A 31 1.77 -1.34 -0.46
C LEU A 31 2.73 -1.58 0.70
N HIS A 32 2.24 -2.05 1.84
CA HIS A 32 3.08 -2.30 3.00
C HIS A 32 4.06 -3.48 2.77
N ALA A 33 3.67 -4.50 2.02
CA ALA A 33 4.55 -5.62 1.65
C ALA A 33 5.71 -5.21 0.72
N LEU A 34 5.58 -4.06 0.04
CA LEU A 34 6.64 -3.45 -0.75
C LEU A 34 7.58 -2.57 0.08
N SER A 35 7.39 -2.54 1.41
CA SER A 35 8.28 -1.77 2.29
C SER A 35 9.68 -2.34 2.38
N ASP A 36 9.79 -3.66 2.31
CA ASP A 36 11.05 -4.39 2.38
C ASP A 36 11.80 -4.42 1.04
N GLY A 37 11.23 -3.85 -0.03
CA GLY A 37 11.84 -3.78 -1.36
C GLY A 37 10.98 -4.32 -2.51
N PRO A 38 11.56 -4.42 -3.72
CA PRO A 38 10.85 -4.79 -4.95
C PRO A 38 10.32 -6.23 -4.91
N ARG A 39 9.05 -6.45 -5.29
CA ARG A 39 8.41 -7.79 -5.28
C ARG A 39 7.72 -8.13 -6.59
N THR A 40 7.62 -9.41 -6.92
CA THR A 40 6.82 -9.86 -8.08
C THR A 40 5.34 -9.97 -7.71
N THR A 41 4.46 -9.96 -8.72
CA THR A 41 3.02 -10.17 -8.48
C THR A 41 2.75 -11.49 -7.75
N THR A 42 3.49 -12.54 -8.10
CA THR A 42 3.34 -13.87 -7.49
C THR A 42 3.77 -13.87 -6.02
N ASP A 43 4.84 -13.15 -5.67
CA ASP A 43 5.24 -13.01 -4.26
C ASP A 43 4.19 -12.25 -3.45
N LEU A 44 3.62 -11.19 -4.02
CA LEU A 44 2.54 -10.42 -3.40
C LEU A 44 1.27 -11.27 -3.22
N ALA A 45 0.86 -12.01 -4.25
CA ALA A 45 -0.30 -12.90 -4.19
C ALA A 45 -0.18 -13.91 -3.04
N ARG A 46 1.00 -14.55 -2.92
CA ARG A 46 1.31 -15.50 -1.86
C ARG A 46 1.28 -14.85 -0.47
N ARG A 47 1.88 -13.66 -0.31
CA ARG A 47 1.91 -12.94 0.99
C ARG A 47 0.53 -12.51 1.45
N LEU A 48 -0.33 -12.13 0.51
CA LEU A 48 -1.68 -11.65 0.80
C LEU A 48 -2.72 -12.78 0.86
N GLY A 49 -2.36 -14.02 0.51
CA GLY A 49 -3.30 -15.14 0.44
C GLY A 49 -4.38 -14.96 -0.63
N VAL A 50 -4.06 -14.28 -1.74
CA VAL A 50 -5.00 -13.99 -2.84
C VAL A 50 -4.53 -14.63 -4.14
N SER A 51 -5.42 -14.69 -5.13
CA SER A 51 -5.05 -15.19 -6.46
C SER A 51 -4.07 -14.25 -7.18
N ASN A 52 -3.29 -14.78 -8.12
CA ASN A 52 -2.43 -13.96 -8.99
C ASN A 52 -3.22 -12.92 -9.80
N ALA A 53 -4.45 -13.26 -10.22
CA ALA A 53 -5.33 -12.33 -10.93
C ALA A 53 -5.77 -11.17 -10.03
N THR A 54 -6.16 -11.47 -8.80
CA THR A 54 -6.52 -10.48 -7.77
C THR A 54 -5.33 -9.58 -7.46
N ALA A 55 -4.15 -10.15 -7.19
CA ALA A 55 -2.92 -9.39 -6.97
C ALA A 55 -2.58 -8.49 -8.17
N SER A 56 -2.69 -9.01 -9.40
CA SER A 56 -2.47 -8.22 -10.62
C SER A 56 -3.41 -7.01 -10.70
N SER A 57 -4.70 -7.22 -10.43
CA SER A 57 -5.69 -6.14 -10.40
C SER A 57 -5.36 -5.08 -9.33
N HIS A 58 -4.94 -5.49 -8.13
CA HIS A 58 -4.50 -4.56 -7.09
C HIS A 58 -3.26 -3.77 -7.51
N THR A 59 -2.23 -4.43 -8.06
CA THR A 59 -1.02 -3.75 -8.56
C THR A 59 -1.34 -2.76 -9.67
N GLN A 60 -2.26 -3.11 -10.58
CA GLN A 60 -2.68 -2.22 -11.65
C GLN A 60 -3.40 -0.99 -11.09
N ALA A 61 -4.34 -1.16 -10.15
CA ALA A 61 -5.04 -0.04 -9.53
C ALA A 61 -4.08 0.91 -8.80
N LEU A 62 -3.13 0.36 -8.04
CA LEU A 62 -2.13 1.15 -7.32
C LEU A 62 -1.14 1.85 -8.25
N ARG A 63 -0.77 1.21 -9.37
CA ARG A 63 0.04 1.83 -10.42
C ARG A 63 -0.71 2.98 -11.09
N THR A 64 -1.98 2.80 -11.43
CA THR A 64 -2.83 3.86 -11.99
C THR A 64 -2.97 5.04 -11.03
N ALA A 65 -3.02 4.78 -9.72
CA ALA A 65 -3.03 5.81 -8.69
C ALA A 65 -1.64 6.46 -8.43
N GLY A 66 -0.58 6.06 -9.14
CA GLY A 66 0.77 6.61 -8.96
C GLY A 66 1.46 6.16 -7.67
N LEU A 67 0.93 5.15 -6.97
CA LEU A 67 1.48 4.63 -5.70
C LEU A 67 2.54 3.55 -5.93
N LEU A 68 2.58 3.00 -7.15
CA LEU A 68 3.38 1.86 -7.52
C LEU A 68 4.01 2.08 -8.89
N THR A 69 5.27 1.66 -9.05
CA THR A 69 5.96 1.54 -10.34
C THR A 69 6.36 0.09 -10.60
N THR A 70 6.55 -0.26 -11.87
CA THR A 70 6.89 -1.61 -12.27
C THR A 70 8.13 -1.63 -13.16
N THR A 71 9.11 -2.43 -12.79
CA THR A 71 10.36 -2.63 -13.54
C THR A 71 10.46 -4.07 -14.02
N ARG A 72 10.97 -4.28 -15.23
CA ARG A 72 11.20 -5.63 -15.75
C ARG A 72 12.66 -6.01 -15.54
N THR A 73 12.89 -7.11 -14.84
CA THR A 73 14.23 -7.65 -14.58
C THR A 73 14.30 -9.05 -15.19
N GLY A 74 14.93 -9.15 -16.36
CA GLY A 74 14.96 -10.39 -17.13
C GLY A 74 13.55 -10.85 -17.52
N ARG A 75 13.15 -12.04 -17.03
CA ARG A 75 11.82 -12.63 -17.30
C ARG A 75 10.76 -12.24 -16.27
N SER A 76 11.14 -11.51 -15.22
CA SER A 76 10.26 -11.17 -14.09
C SER A 76 9.88 -9.70 -14.11
N VAL A 77 8.67 -9.39 -13.62
CA VAL A 77 8.23 -8.02 -13.35
C VAL A 77 8.25 -7.80 -11.85
N HIS A 78 8.94 -6.76 -11.42
CA HIS A 78 9.00 -6.30 -10.05
C HIS A 78 8.18 -5.03 -9.88
N HIS A 79 7.53 -4.95 -8.73
CA HIS A 79 6.67 -3.88 -8.26
C HIS A 79 7.40 -3.17 -7.14
N GLU A 80 7.43 -1.85 -7.17
CA GLU A 80 8.10 -0.99 -6.19
C GLU A 80 7.21 0.19 -5.80
N ARG A 81 7.31 0.63 -4.55
CA ARG A 81 6.61 1.86 -4.12
C ARG A 81 7.21 3.07 -4.81
N THR A 82 6.36 3.98 -5.26
CA THR A 82 6.79 5.32 -5.63
C THR A 82 7.10 6.14 -4.38
N PRO A 83 7.78 7.29 -4.50
CA PRO A 83 7.92 8.22 -3.38
C PRO A 83 6.57 8.59 -2.75
N LEU A 84 5.52 8.77 -3.56
CA LEU A 84 4.16 9.02 -3.09
C LEU A 84 3.66 7.82 -2.25
N GLY A 85 3.79 6.60 -2.76
CA GLY A 85 3.41 5.38 -2.02
C GLY A 85 4.15 5.25 -0.69
N THR A 86 5.42 5.66 -0.63
CA THR A 86 6.19 5.70 0.61
C THR A 86 5.66 6.75 1.59
N LEU A 87 5.39 7.98 1.14
CA LEU A 87 4.85 9.06 1.99
C LEU A 87 3.48 8.73 2.61
N LEU A 88 2.66 7.95 1.92
CA LEU A 88 1.34 7.52 2.43
C LEU A 88 1.42 6.31 3.37
N THR A 89 2.57 5.64 3.46
CA THR A 89 2.76 4.44 4.28
C THR A 89 3.78 4.63 5.41
N SER A 90 4.42 5.79 5.48
CA SER A 90 5.33 6.22 6.56
C SER A 90 4.59 6.78 7.78
#